data_AF-A0A6L6IPV8-F1
#
_entry.id   AF-A0A6L6IPV8-F1
#
_cell.length_a   1.000
_cell.length_b   1.000
_cell.length_c   1.000
_cell.angle_alpha   90.00
_cell.angle_beta   90.00
_cell.angle_gamma   90.00
#
_symmetry.space_group_name_H-M   'P 1'
#
loop_
_entity.id
_entity.type
_entity.pdbx_description
1 polymer ?
#
loop_
_entity_poly.entity_id
_entity_poly.type
_entity_poly.pdbx_seq_one_letter_code
_entity_poly.pdbx_strand_id
1 'polypeptide(L)'
;MNERNLNIDALRILACVFVIGIHATYNFNPHGLMDFNNYAGLLLHSIFRAGLPIFFIISGYYLLNSKIKSIKKFYLKRIVNIIIPFLIYSFLHFLIMNRDSTFSLNIYSDYFLKIVNGSLSVHFWFVYVIIGIYIFTPALSYIMNDSSDRTLNIAFITILVSYLVNVYYNNSSFLSVQPFELPYINNWYLYFFYWGIHRA
;
A
#
# COMPACT_ATOMS: atom_id res chain seq x y z
N MET A 1 -5.10 -19.47 20.97
CA MET A 1 -4.51 -19.42 19.62
C MET A 1 -5.61 -18.94 18.70
N ASN A 2 -5.41 -17.92 17.89
CA ASN A 2 -6.40 -17.60 16.86
C ASN A 2 -6.43 -18.76 15.88
N GLU A 3 -7.62 -19.32 15.63
CA GLU A 3 -7.79 -20.36 14.64
C GLU A 3 -7.32 -19.88 13.27
N ARG A 4 -6.63 -20.75 12.56
CA ARG A 4 -6.11 -20.46 11.23
C ARG A 4 -7.28 -20.41 10.25
N ASN A 5 -7.51 -19.25 9.65
CA ASN A 5 -8.56 -19.07 8.65
C ASN A 5 -8.03 -19.43 7.25
N LEU A 6 -8.41 -20.62 6.76
CA LEU A 6 -7.99 -21.12 5.44
C LEU A 6 -8.43 -20.21 4.29
N ASN A 7 -9.59 -19.56 4.40
CA ASN A 7 -10.09 -18.66 3.35
C ASN A 7 -9.20 -17.43 3.21
N ILE A 8 -8.75 -16.86 4.33
CA ILE A 8 -7.86 -15.70 4.32
C ILE A 8 -6.45 -16.08 3.82
N ASP A 9 -5.98 -17.28 4.15
CA ASP A 9 -4.71 -17.78 3.61
C ASP A 9 -4.79 -18.01 2.09
N ALA A 10 -5.89 -18.56 1.58
CA ALA A 10 -6.12 -18.68 0.13
C ALA A 10 -6.15 -17.30 -0.56
N LEU A 11 -6.81 -16.31 0.05
CA LEU A 11 -6.80 -14.93 -0.46
C LEU A 11 -5.40 -14.31 -0.49
N ARG A 12 -4.56 -14.59 0.52
CA ARG A 12 -3.15 -14.14 0.51
C ARG A 12 -2.36 -14.79 -0.62
N ILE A 13 -2.53 -16.09 -0.84
CA ILE A 13 -1.87 -16.80 -1.93
C ILE A 13 -2.30 -16.20 -3.27
N LEU A 14 -3.60 -15.98 -3.46
CA LEU A 14 -4.13 -15.35 -4.66
C LEU A 14 -3.56 -13.94 -4.86
N ALA A 15 -3.49 -13.14 -3.80
CA ALA A 15 -2.91 -11.80 -3.85
C ALA A 15 -1.42 -11.82 -4.24
N CYS A 16 -0.64 -12.78 -3.72
CA CYS A 16 0.76 -12.99 -4.15
C CYS A 16 0.83 -13.29 -5.65
N VAL A 17 0.00 -14.21 -6.16
CA VAL A 17 -0.05 -14.56 -7.58
C VAL A 17 -0.40 -13.33 -8.42
N PHE A 18 -1.35 -12.52 -7.99
CA PHE A 18 -1.75 -11.29 -8.67
C PHE A 18 -0.62 -10.24 -8.70
N VAL A 19 0.11 -10.05 -7.60
CA VAL A 19 1.27 -9.15 -7.57
C VAL A 19 2.39 -9.63 -8.48
N ILE A 20 2.60 -10.94 -8.61
CA ILE A 20 3.54 -11.47 -9.62
C ILE A 20 2.99 -11.22 -11.03
N GLY A 21 1.69 -11.47 -11.23
CA GLY A 21 1.00 -11.30 -12.50
C GLY A 21 1.16 -9.90 -13.09
N ILE A 22 1.03 -8.84 -12.29
CA ILE A 22 1.17 -7.46 -12.78
C ILE A 22 2.57 -7.13 -13.34
N HIS A 23 3.59 -7.92 -12.98
CA HIS A 23 4.96 -7.78 -13.45
C HIS A 23 5.35 -8.82 -14.51
N ALA A 24 4.52 -9.84 -14.70
CA ALA A 24 4.72 -10.90 -15.68
C ALA A 24 3.93 -10.67 -16.98
N THR A 25 3.02 -9.70 -17.01
CA THR A 25 2.16 -9.42 -18.17
C THR A 25 2.69 -8.30 -19.07
N TYR A 26 2.15 -8.26 -20.29
CA TYR A 26 2.38 -7.16 -21.22
C TYR A 26 1.88 -5.84 -20.63
N ASN A 27 2.78 -4.85 -20.53
CA ASN A 27 2.43 -3.53 -20.04
C ASN A 27 1.52 -2.82 -21.05
N PHE A 28 0.31 -2.47 -20.62
CA PHE A 28 -0.57 -1.61 -21.38
C PHE A 28 0.13 -0.29 -21.77
N ASN A 29 0.10 0.06 -23.05
CA ASN A 29 0.61 1.31 -23.56
C ASN A 29 -0.56 2.17 -24.10
N PRO A 30 -0.93 3.27 -23.41
CA PRO A 30 -2.03 4.14 -23.84
C PRO A 30 -1.76 4.88 -25.16
N HIS A 31 -0.50 4.95 -25.59
CA HIS A 31 -0.07 5.54 -26.86
C HIS A 31 0.41 4.48 -27.86
N GLY A 32 0.24 3.19 -27.53
CA GLY A 32 0.63 2.07 -28.38
C GLY A 32 -0.41 1.74 -29.45
N LEU A 33 -0.08 0.76 -30.29
CA LEU A 33 -1.03 0.21 -31.26
C LEU A 33 -2.25 -0.37 -30.53
N MET A 34 -3.44 -0.15 -31.10
CA MET A 34 -4.68 -0.77 -30.63
C MET A 34 -4.76 -2.22 -31.11
N ASP A 35 -3.90 -3.07 -30.56
CA ASP A 35 -3.81 -4.48 -30.92
C ASP A 35 -4.26 -5.40 -29.76
N PHE A 36 -4.38 -6.70 -30.07
CA PHE A 36 -4.79 -7.71 -29.10
C PHE A 36 -3.89 -7.72 -27.86
N ASN A 37 -2.58 -7.55 -28.04
CA ASN A 37 -1.62 -7.58 -26.93
C ASN A 37 -1.84 -6.40 -25.97
N ASN A 38 -2.10 -5.22 -26.51
CA ASN A 38 -2.35 -4.02 -25.71
C ASN A 38 -3.66 -4.13 -24.91
N TYR A 39 -4.75 -4.62 -25.54
CA TYR A 39 -6.01 -4.87 -24.83
C TYR A 39 -5.90 -6.00 -23.80
N ALA A 40 -5.20 -7.10 -24.14
CA ALA A 40 -4.94 -8.18 -23.19
C ALA A 40 -4.12 -7.67 -22.00
N GLY A 41 -3.10 -6.84 -22.25
CA GLY A 41 -2.33 -6.17 -21.20
C GLY A 41 -3.21 -5.31 -20.29
N LEU A 42 -4.10 -4.49 -20.85
CA LEU A 42 -5.04 -3.67 -20.05
C LEU A 42 -5.94 -4.53 -19.15
N LEU A 43 -6.51 -5.59 -19.71
CA LEU A 43 -7.41 -6.50 -18.98
C LEU A 43 -6.66 -7.23 -17.87
N LEU A 44 -5.51 -7.83 -18.18
CA LEU A 44 -4.71 -8.57 -17.21
C LEU A 44 -4.15 -7.67 -16.12
N HIS A 45 -3.65 -6.47 -16.46
CA HIS A 45 -3.25 -5.49 -15.45
C HIS A 45 -4.41 -5.10 -14.55
N SER A 46 -5.62 -4.89 -15.10
CA SER A 46 -6.80 -4.56 -14.30
C SER A 46 -7.16 -5.66 -13.29
N ILE A 47 -7.10 -6.92 -13.72
CA ILE A 47 -7.36 -8.10 -12.86
C ILE A 47 -6.27 -8.22 -11.79
N PHE A 48 -5.00 -8.27 -12.20
CA PHE A 48 -3.88 -8.51 -11.30
C PHE A 48 -3.63 -7.35 -10.32
N ARG A 49 -4.04 -6.13 -10.66
CA ARG A 49 -3.95 -5.00 -9.72
C ARG A 49 -4.86 -5.16 -8.51
N ALA A 50 -5.86 -6.05 -8.55
CA ALA A 50 -6.68 -6.41 -7.40
C ALA A 50 -5.88 -7.11 -6.28
N GLY A 51 -4.68 -7.64 -6.56
CA GLY A 51 -3.84 -8.25 -5.51
C GLY A 51 -3.42 -7.25 -4.43
N LEU A 52 -3.15 -6.01 -4.84
CA LEU A 52 -2.73 -4.93 -3.95
C LEU A 52 -3.80 -4.55 -2.90
N PRO A 53 -5.05 -4.19 -3.28
CA PRO A 53 -6.09 -3.87 -2.30
C PRO A 53 -6.42 -5.07 -1.40
N ILE A 54 -6.35 -6.31 -1.89
CA ILE A 54 -6.55 -7.51 -1.06
C ILE A 54 -5.53 -7.56 0.08
N PHE A 55 -4.24 -7.24 -0.17
CA PHE A 55 -3.24 -7.17 0.91
C PHE A 55 -3.57 -6.10 1.96
N PHE A 56 -4.02 -4.92 1.54
CA PHE A 56 -4.41 -3.86 2.47
C PHE A 56 -5.63 -4.24 3.31
N ILE A 57 -6.66 -4.82 2.69
CA ILE A 57 -7.88 -5.32 3.35
C ILE A 57 -7.53 -6.36 4.42
N ILE A 58 -6.76 -7.39 4.05
CA ILE A 58 -6.36 -8.45 4.98
C ILE A 58 -5.49 -7.89 6.12
N SER A 59 -4.61 -6.93 5.80
CA SER A 59 -3.79 -6.27 6.82
C SER A 59 -4.65 -5.48 7.80
N GLY A 60 -5.63 -4.72 7.30
CA GLY A 60 -6.59 -3.96 8.10
C GLY A 60 -7.37 -4.84 9.05
N TYR A 61 -7.95 -5.92 8.52
CA TYR A 61 -8.68 -6.93 9.27
C TYR A 61 -7.92 -7.40 10.51
N TYR A 62 -6.67 -7.84 10.35
CA TYR A 62 -5.92 -8.44 11.45
C TYR A 62 -5.31 -7.40 12.38
N LEU A 63 -4.84 -6.27 11.85
CA LEU A 63 -4.08 -5.32 12.65
C LEU A 63 -4.98 -4.45 13.50
N LEU A 64 -6.08 -3.98 12.94
CA LEU A 64 -6.99 -3.06 13.62
C LEU A 64 -7.86 -3.78 14.64
N ASN A 65 -8.27 -5.03 14.36
CA ASN A 65 -9.00 -5.87 15.31
C ASN A 65 -8.11 -6.64 16.30
N SER A 66 -6.78 -6.46 16.26
CA SER A 66 -5.89 -7.06 17.25
C SER A 66 -5.71 -6.15 18.46
N LYS A 67 -5.86 -6.68 19.68
CA LYS A 67 -5.48 -5.95 20.90
C LYS A 67 -3.95 -5.93 21.04
N ILE A 68 -3.34 -4.79 20.75
CA ILE A 68 -1.89 -4.61 20.84
C ILE A 68 -1.48 -4.49 22.31
N LYS A 69 -1.00 -5.59 22.89
CA LYS A 69 -0.56 -5.65 24.30
C LYS A 69 0.75 -4.90 24.58
N SER A 70 1.62 -4.78 23.59
CA SER A 70 2.92 -4.13 23.75
C SER A 70 3.33 -3.44 22.45
N ILE A 71 3.44 -2.11 22.51
CA ILE A 71 3.86 -1.25 21.39
C ILE A 71 5.29 -1.60 20.95
N LYS A 72 6.21 -1.80 21.91
CA LYS A 72 7.60 -2.19 21.62
C LYS A 72 7.67 -3.51 20.85
N LYS A 73 6.95 -4.55 21.31
CA LYS A 73 6.92 -5.85 20.64
C LYS A 73 6.26 -5.75 19.27
N PHE A 74 5.24 -4.90 19.13
CA PHE A 74 4.60 -4.63 17.85
C PHE A 74 5.62 -4.12 16.84
N TYR A 75 6.30 -3.01 17.12
CA TYR A 75 7.24 -2.39 16.17
C TYR A 75 8.47 -3.25 15.88
N LEU A 76 9.07 -3.88 16.90
CA LEU A 76 10.25 -4.74 16.70
C LEU A 76 9.97 -5.87 15.69
N LYS A 77 8.80 -6.49 15.77
CA LYS A 77 8.42 -7.55 14.82
C LYS A 77 8.35 -7.04 13.37
N ARG A 78 7.92 -5.79 13.15
CA ARG A 78 7.80 -5.21 11.80
C ARG A 78 9.16 -4.72 11.30
N ILE A 79 10.00 -4.18 12.18
CA ILE A 79 11.39 -3.86 11.85
C ILE A 79 12.11 -5.10 11.33
N VAL A 80 12.04 -6.21 12.07
CA VAL A 80 12.73 -7.45 11.70
C VAL A 80 12.17 -8.08 10.44
N ASN A 81 10.84 -8.12 10.28
CA ASN A 81 10.23 -8.88 9.20
C ASN A 81 10.03 -8.07 7.91
N ILE A 82 10.16 -6.73 7.95
CA ILE A 82 9.77 -5.85 6.85
C ILE A 82 10.86 -4.84 6.57
N ILE A 83 11.26 -4.04 7.56
CA ILE A 83 12.28 -3.00 7.36
C ILE A 83 13.64 -3.61 7.01
N ILE A 84 14.10 -4.61 7.77
CA ILE A 84 15.41 -5.22 7.52
C ILE A 84 15.47 -5.89 6.13
N PRO A 85 14.54 -6.78 5.74
CA PRO A 85 14.50 -7.32 4.39
C PRO A 85 14.44 -6.23 3.33
N PHE A 86 13.59 -5.23 3.52
CA PHE A 86 13.47 -4.12 2.59
C PHE A 86 14.80 -3.41 2.37
N LEU A 87 15.49 -2.99 3.44
CA LEU A 87 16.79 -2.31 3.35
C LEU A 87 17.85 -3.16 2.66
N ILE A 88 17.86 -4.47 2.91
CA ILE A 88 18.80 -5.39 2.25
C ILE A 88 18.50 -5.47 0.75
N TYR A 89 17.25 -5.77 0.37
CA TYR A 89 16.89 -5.93 -1.04
C TYR A 89 16.94 -4.61 -1.82
N SER A 90 16.58 -3.48 -1.20
CA SER A 90 16.67 -2.18 -1.84
C SER A 90 18.12 -1.75 -2.06
N PHE A 91 19.01 -2.07 -1.13
CA PHE A 91 20.44 -1.84 -1.30
C PHE A 91 21.04 -2.74 -2.38
N LEU A 92 20.72 -4.03 -2.40
CA LEU A 92 21.16 -4.94 -3.46
C LEU A 92 20.66 -4.48 -4.84
N HIS A 93 19.39 -4.11 -4.95
CA HIS A 93 18.83 -3.53 -6.18
C HIS A 93 19.60 -2.28 -6.61
N PHE A 94 19.88 -1.37 -5.67
CA PHE A 94 20.65 -0.17 -5.94
C PHE A 94 22.06 -0.48 -6.47
N LEU A 95 22.77 -1.43 -5.86
CA LEU A 95 24.10 -1.85 -6.33
C LEU A 95 24.05 -2.43 -7.75
N ILE A 96 23.07 -3.29 -8.04
CA ILE A 96 22.93 -3.90 -9.37
C ILE A 96 22.66 -2.82 -10.43
N MET A 97 21.79 -1.84 -10.13
CA MET A 97 21.47 -0.75 -11.06
C MET A 97 22.62 0.24 -11.26
N ASN A 98 23.60 0.30 -10.35
CA ASN A 98 24.73 1.22 -10.42
C ASN A 98 26.07 0.47 -10.59
N ARG A 99 26.04 -0.78 -11.05
CA ARG A 99 27.23 -1.66 -11.15
C ARG A 99 28.34 -1.11 -12.06
N ASP A 100 27.95 -0.30 -13.05
CA ASP A 100 28.87 0.28 -14.04
C ASP A 100 29.42 1.65 -13.59
N SER A 101 28.94 2.17 -12.45
CA SER A 101 29.43 3.41 -11.85
C SER A 101 30.64 3.11 -10.97
N THR A 102 31.65 4.00 -10.99
CA THR A 102 32.81 3.85 -10.11
C THR A 102 32.35 3.97 -8.65
N PHE A 103 32.70 2.98 -7.82
CA PHE A 103 32.42 2.99 -6.38
C PHE A 103 33.12 4.20 -5.72
N SER A 104 32.39 5.32 -5.64
CA SER A 104 32.79 6.51 -4.92
C SER A 104 32.14 6.51 -3.53
N LEU A 105 32.72 7.23 -2.58
CA LEU A 105 32.11 7.47 -1.25
C LEU A 105 30.69 8.06 -1.35
N ASN A 106 30.33 8.63 -2.50
CA ASN A 106 29.00 9.18 -2.77
C ASN A 106 27.90 8.11 -2.91
N ILE A 107 28.25 6.82 -3.02
CA ILE A 107 27.27 5.75 -3.23
C ILE A 107 26.30 5.58 -2.06
N TYR A 108 26.77 5.79 -0.83
CA TYR A 108 25.94 5.66 0.36
C TYR A 108 25.00 6.85 0.56
N SER A 109 25.47 8.07 0.27
CA SER A 109 24.65 9.28 0.26
C SER A 109 23.59 9.21 -0.84
N ASP A 110 23.96 8.77 -2.04
CA ASP A 110 23.01 8.60 -3.15
C ASP A 110 21.95 7.55 -2.84
N TYR A 111 22.35 6.41 -2.26
CA TYR A 111 21.41 5.40 -1.79
C TYR A 111 20.45 5.97 -0.74
N PHE A 112 20.98 6.67 0.27
CA PHE A 112 20.19 7.27 1.33
C PHE A 112 19.18 8.29 0.79
N LEU A 113 19.59 9.16 -0.13
CA LEU A 113 18.68 10.11 -0.78
C LEU A 113 17.60 9.39 -1.58
N LYS A 114 17.95 8.36 -2.36
CA LYS A 114 16.98 7.62 -3.17
C LYS A 114 16.00 6.80 -2.34
N ILE A 115 16.42 6.23 -1.20
CA ILE A 115 15.50 5.50 -0.32
C ILE A 115 14.58 6.46 0.44
N VAL A 116 15.07 7.59 0.93
CA VAL A 116 14.24 8.58 1.62
C VAL A 116 13.21 9.19 0.67
N ASN A 117 13.61 9.47 -0.57
CA ASN A 117 12.73 10.03 -1.59
C ASN A 117 11.85 8.98 -2.30
N GLY A 118 11.99 7.70 -1.96
CA GLY A 118 11.22 6.61 -2.59
C GLY A 118 11.52 6.36 -4.07
N SER A 119 12.64 6.89 -4.59
CA SER A 119 12.98 6.88 -6.03
C SER A 119 13.89 5.72 -6.45
N LEU A 120 14.18 4.78 -5.55
CA LEU A 120 15.02 3.61 -5.84
C LEU A 120 14.46 2.68 -6.92
N SER A 121 13.15 2.40 -6.84
CA SER A 121 12.47 1.50 -7.75
C SER A 121 10.97 1.68 -7.59
N VAL A 122 10.24 1.62 -8.71
CA VAL A 122 8.78 1.60 -8.66
C VAL A 122 8.30 0.42 -7.82
N HIS A 123 8.97 -0.73 -7.83
CA HIS A 123 8.53 -1.93 -7.10
C HIS A 123 8.49 -1.77 -5.57
N PHE A 124 9.17 -0.76 -5.02
CA PHE A 124 9.25 -0.56 -3.57
C PHE A 124 8.13 0.32 -2.99
N TRP A 125 7.32 0.98 -3.82
CA TRP A 125 6.28 1.91 -3.38
C TRP A 125 5.37 1.30 -2.29
N PHE A 126 5.05 0.00 -2.42
CA PHE A 126 4.16 -0.72 -1.49
C PHE A 126 4.73 -0.77 -0.06
N VAL A 127 6.05 -0.93 0.07
CA VAL A 127 6.70 -1.01 1.39
C VAL A 127 6.63 0.34 2.11
N TYR A 128 6.79 1.46 1.40
CA TYR A 128 6.63 2.78 2.01
C TYR A 128 5.21 2.98 2.55
N VAL A 129 4.19 2.58 1.79
CA VAL A 129 2.79 2.68 2.23
C VAL A 129 2.54 1.79 3.46
N ILE A 130 3.02 0.54 3.46
CA ILE A 130 2.78 -0.36 4.60
C ILE A 130 3.52 0.10 5.86
N ILE A 131 4.70 0.72 5.72
CA ILE A 131 5.42 1.32 6.85
C ILE A 131 4.58 2.46 7.46
N GLY A 132 4.05 3.35 6.62
CA GLY A 132 3.15 4.42 7.06
C GLY A 132 1.96 3.87 7.85
N ILE A 133 1.29 2.85 7.31
CA ILE A 133 0.19 2.16 8.00
C ILE A 133 0.62 1.62 9.37
N TYR A 134 1.78 0.98 9.46
CA TYR A 134 2.24 0.38 10.72
C TYR A 134 2.63 1.40 11.79
N ILE A 135 3.12 2.56 11.41
CA ILE A 135 3.39 3.67 12.35
C ILE A 135 2.09 4.10 13.03
N PHE A 136 0.98 4.19 12.30
CA PHE A 136 -0.31 4.60 12.88
C PHE A 136 -1.12 3.45 13.47
N THR A 137 -0.80 2.20 13.13
CA THR A 137 -1.58 1.03 13.52
C THR A 137 -1.86 0.92 15.03
N PRO A 138 -0.90 1.13 15.96
CA PRO A 138 -1.21 1.04 17.38
C PRO A 138 -2.26 2.04 17.87
N ALA A 139 -2.19 3.29 17.40
CA ALA A 139 -3.16 4.31 17.72
C ALA A 139 -4.54 3.99 17.10
N LEU A 140 -4.55 3.60 15.82
CA LEU A 140 -5.77 3.24 15.11
C LEU A 140 -6.45 2.02 15.72
N SER A 141 -5.68 1.00 16.09
CA SER A 141 -6.18 -0.19 16.79
C SER A 141 -6.83 0.18 18.13
N TYR A 142 -6.25 1.10 18.90
CA TYR A 142 -6.87 1.57 20.15
C TYR A 142 -8.23 2.22 19.90
N ILE A 143 -8.28 3.20 18.97
CA ILE A 143 -9.52 3.89 18.59
C ILE A 143 -10.58 2.88 18.11
N MET A 144 -10.16 1.91 17.29
CA MET A 144 -11.06 0.93 16.70
C MET A 144 -11.57 -0.10 17.68
N ASN A 145 -10.86 -0.40 18.76
CA ASN A 145 -11.36 -1.30 19.80
C ASN A 145 -12.29 -0.60 20.80
N ASP A 146 -12.22 0.73 20.93
CA ASP A 146 -12.99 1.50 21.92
C ASP A 146 -14.21 2.23 21.33
N SER A 147 -14.24 2.44 20.02
CA SER A 147 -15.33 3.15 19.34
C SER A 147 -16.57 2.29 19.11
N SER A 148 -17.73 2.88 18.86
CA SER A 148 -18.90 2.15 18.37
C SER A 148 -18.81 1.86 16.86
N ASP A 149 -19.45 0.80 16.36
CA ASP A 149 -19.48 0.50 14.92
C ASP A 149 -20.10 1.65 14.12
N ARG A 150 -21.11 2.33 14.68
CA ARG A 150 -21.72 3.52 14.08
C ARG A 150 -20.69 4.64 13.91
N THR A 151 -19.88 4.91 14.94
CA THR A 151 -18.84 5.94 14.90
C THR A 151 -17.79 5.62 13.84
N LEU A 152 -17.35 4.36 13.78
CA LEU A 152 -16.36 3.90 12.80
C LEU A 152 -16.89 3.99 11.35
N ASN A 153 -18.15 3.60 11.13
CA ASN A 153 -18.79 3.73 9.83
C ASN A 153 -18.94 5.19 9.39
N ILE A 154 -19.31 6.09 10.31
CA ILE A 154 -19.36 7.53 10.02
C ILE A 154 -17.97 8.05 9.65
N ALA A 155 -16.94 7.73 10.44
CA ALA A 155 -15.57 8.15 10.16
C ALA A 155 -15.09 7.66 8.78
N PHE A 156 -15.39 6.41 8.42
CA PHE A 156 -15.06 5.86 7.11
C PHE A 156 -15.79 6.57 5.97
N ILE A 157 -17.10 6.81 6.12
CA ILE A 157 -17.87 7.55 5.12
C ILE A 157 -17.33 8.96 4.96
N THR A 158 -16.98 9.65 6.06
CA THR A 158 -16.35 10.98 5.99
C THR A 158 -15.04 10.94 5.22
N ILE A 159 -14.15 10.00 5.54
CA ILE A 159 -12.88 9.82 4.83
C ILE A 159 -13.10 9.49 3.34
N LEU A 160 -14.05 8.60 3.04
CA LEU A 160 -14.39 8.21 1.67
C LEU A 160 -14.93 9.39 0.87
N VAL A 161 -15.85 10.16 1.44
CA VAL A 161 -16.40 11.37 0.80
C VAL A 161 -15.29 12.39 0.58
N SER A 162 -14.43 12.65 1.58
CA SER A 162 -13.28 13.54 1.40
C SER A 162 -12.36 13.10 0.27
N TYR A 163 -12.09 11.79 0.14
CA TYR A 163 -11.32 11.23 -0.97
C TYR A 163 -12.01 11.44 -2.32
N LEU A 164 -13.30 11.09 -2.43
CA LEU A 164 -14.08 11.23 -3.67
C LEU A 164 -14.17 12.69 -4.13
N VAL A 165 -14.36 13.61 -3.18
CA VAL A 165 -14.35 15.05 -3.42
C VAL A 165 -12.98 15.48 -3.96
N ASN A 166 -11.88 15.03 -3.35
CA ASN A 166 -10.53 15.31 -3.84
C ASN A 166 -10.31 14.76 -5.26
N VAL A 167 -10.72 13.53 -5.54
CA VAL A 167 -10.61 12.90 -6.87
C VAL A 167 -11.42 13.68 -7.90
N TYR A 168 -12.66 14.06 -7.58
CA TYR A 168 -13.51 14.84 -8.47
C TYR A 168 -12.85 16.17 -8.82
N TYR A 169 -12.44 16.96 -7.82
CA TYR A 169 -11.82 18.27 -8.04
C TYR A 169 -10.51 18.20 -8.85
N ASN A 170 -9.65 17.22 -8.57
CA ASN A 170 -8.38 17.08 -9.28
C ASN A 170 -8.55 16.65 -10.75
N ASN A 171 -9.68 16.04 -11.12
CA ASN A 171 -9.97 15.60 -12.50
C ASN A 171 -10.94 16.53 -13.23
N SER A 172 -11.71 17.36 -12.52
CA SER A 172 -12.59 18.33 -13.13
C SER A 172 -11.81 19.59 -13.50
N SER A 173 -11.51 19.76 -14.79
CA SER A 173 -11.01 21.03 -15.36
C SER A 173 -12.05 22.17 -15.33
N PHE A 174 -13.24 21.91 -14.77
CA PHE A 174 -14.45 22.72 -14.95
C PHE A 174 -14.71 23.75 -13.83
N LEU A 175 -14.02 23.67 -12.70
CA LEU A 175 -14.22 24.60 -11.58
C LEU A 175 -12.95 25.42 -11.38
N SER A 176 -12.97 26.68 -11.82
CA SER A 176 -11.97 27.72 -11.53
C SER A 176 -11.98 28.17 -10.05
N VAL A 177 -12.69 27.46 -9.20
CA VAL A 177 -12.79 27.71 -7.76
C VAL A 177 -11.77 26.80 -7.09
N GLN A 178 -10.83 27.38 -6.35
CA GLN A 178 -9.96 26.57 -5.50
C GLN A 178 -10.81 25.84 -4.45
N PRO A 179 -10.82 24.51 -4.44
CA PRO A 179 -11.58 23.76 -3.44
C PRO A 179 -11.00 24.00 -2.05
N PHE A 180 -11.82 23.84 -1.03
CA PHE A 180 -11.34 23.73 0.34
C PHE A 180 -10.31 22.60 0.42
N GLU A 181 -9.12 22.88 0.96
CA GLU A 181 -8.04 21.90 1.09
C GLU A 181 -8.43 20.80 2.08
N LEU A 182 -8.97 19.70 1.55
CA LEU A 182 -9.22 18.49 2.31
C LEU A 182 -7.92 17.67 2.39
N PRO A 183 -7.61 17.07 3.56
CA PRO A 183 -6.47 16.17 3.70
C PRO A 183 -6.54 15.05 2.66
N TYR A 184 -5.50 14.94 1.84
CA TYR A 184 -5.39 13.85 0.87
C TYR A 184 -5.04 12.54 1.57
N ILE A 185 -6.00 11.62 1.61
CA ILE A 185 -5.79 10.25 2.08
C ILE A 185 -5.64 9.37 0.85
N ASN A 186 -4.49 8.73 0.72
CA ASN A 186 -4.24 7.80 -0.37
C ASN A 186 -5.24 6.62 -0.34
N ASN A 187 -5.72 6.17 -1.50
CA ASN A 187 -6.73 5.12 -1.63
C ASN A 187 -6.34 3.80 -0.95
N TRP A 188 -5.06 3.49 -0.82
CA TRP A 188 -4.58 2.29 -0.11
C TRP A 188 -5.02 2.26 1.36
N TYR A 189 -5.08 3.42 2.00
CA TYR A 189 -5.57 3.53 3.38
C TYR A 189 -7.07 3.22 3.47
N LEU A 190 -7.87 3.56 2.44
CA LEU A 190 -9.30 3.24 2.41
C LEU A 190 -9.53 1.73 2.47
N TYR A 191 -8.79 0.97 1.65
CA TYR A 191 -8.87 -0.49 1.66
C TYR A 191 -8.47 -1.08 3.02
N PHE A 192 -7.44 -0.51 3.64
CA PHE A 192 -6.99 -0.90 4.97
C PHE A 192 -8.06 -0.62 6.05
N PHE A 193 -8.68 0.57 6.03
CA PHE A 193 -9.70 0.94 7.02
C PHE A 193 -11.00 0.17 6.83
N TYR A 194 -11.47 0.02 5.59
CA TYR A 194 -12.77 -0.58 5.27
C TYR A 194 -12.98 -1.91 5.99
N TRP A 195 -12.01 -2.82 5.87
CA TRP A 195 -12.15 -4.15 6.47
C TRP A 195 -11.70 -4.22 7.93
N GLY A 196 -10.97 -3.21 8.40
CA GLY A 196 -10.71 -3.10 9.83
C GLY A 196 -11.99 -2.80 10.62
N ILE A 197 -12.95 -2.10 10.03
CA ILE A 197 -14.21 -1.69 10.70
C ILE A 197 -15.15 -2.87 10.89
N HIS A 198 -15.13 -3.83 9.96
CA HIS A 198 -15.88 -5.07 10.08
C HIS A 198 -15.16 -5.99 11.09
N ARG A 199 -15.53 -5.81 12.36
CA ARG A 199 -15.08 -6.63 13.50
C ARG A 199 -15.49 -8.08 13.28
N ALA A 200 -14.61 -9.00 13.66
CA ALA A 200 -14.89 -10.44 13.73
C ALA A 200 -15.35 -10.86 15.12
#